data_AF-A0A960JRI0-F1
#
_entry.id   AF-A0A960JRI0-F1
#
_cell.length_a   1.000
_cell.length_b   1.000
_cell.length_c   1.000
_cell.angle_alpha   90.00
_cell.angle_beta   90.00
_cell.angle_gamma   90.00
#
_symmetry.space_group_name_H-M   'P 1'
#
loop_
_entity.id
_entity.type
_entity.pdbx_description
1 polymer ?
#
loop_
_entity_poly.entity_id
_entity_poly.type
_entity_poly.pdbx_seq_one_letter_code
_entity_poly.pdbx_strand_id
1 'polypeptide(L)'
;RTYDQEQWAHAFGPTSLFPRVVGGLGSPIGLHQWYFGTPPPGGAATLLSVPNLQVLFGALQGAGPDLTAERFRDTLFASPILDSSPIAPQVSFGNRGFFPDSDYVALDDMTEISWDPDVIAPDEGGVEGKGGWRFSDGGARYLPGEWPEEEPHVFDPDTGVINFEEFPETAVEPSADWAPIAGPRQGMTLGEG
;
A
#
# COMPACT_ATOMS: atom_id res chain seq x y z
N ARG A 1 -12.07 8.97 14.29
CA ARG A 1 -12.95 10.17 14.35
C ARG A 1 -13.59 10.41 15.72
N THR A 2 -13.58 9.45 16.64
CA THR A 2 -14.19 9.59 17.98
C THR A 2 -13.34 10.40 18.97
N TYR A 3 -12.12 10.75 18.59
CA TYR A 3 -11.18 11.52 19.40
C TYR A 3 -11.39 13.03 19.25
N ASP A 4 -10.84 13.80 20.19
CA ASP A 4 -10.81 15.26 20.14
C ASP A 4 -10.06 15.74 18.90
N GLN A 5 -10.75 16.49 18.03
CA GLN A 5 -10.23 16.90 16.74
C GLN A 5 -9.24 18.06 16.82
N GLU A 6 -9.31 18.90 17.87
CA GLU A 6 -8.33 19.96 18.08
C GLU A 6 -6.98 19.35 18.46
N GLN A 7 -6.98 18.29 19.29
CA GLN A 7 -5.77 17.55 19.61
C GLN A 7 -5.25 16.76 18.40
N TRP A 8 -6.15 16.08 17.69
CA TRP A 8 -5.76 15.24 16.55
C TRP A 8 -5.26 16.04 15.35
N ALA A 9 -5.59 17.32 15.21
CA ALA A 9 -5.00 18.19 14.20
C ALA A 9 -3.46 18.30 14.31
N HIS A 10 -2.87 17.86 15.42
CA HIS A 10 -1.43 17.78 15.63
C HIS A 10 -0.87 16.35 15.52
N ALA A 11 -1.66 15.38 15.07
CA ALA A 11 -1.21 14.00 14.89
C ALA A 11 -0.49 13.84 13.54
N PHE A 12 0.74 13.33 13.58
CA PHE A 12 1.55 13.05 12.40
C PHE A 12 2.57 11.95 12.68
N GLY A 13 3.19 11.43 11.62
CA GLY A 13 4.33 10.53 11.73
C GLY A 13 4.48 9.59 10.53
N PRO A 14 5.48 8.69 10.60
CA PRO A 14 5.70 7.70 9.56
C PRO A 14 4.64 6.58 9.62
N THR A 15 4.28 6.06 8.46
CA THR A 15 3.37 4.92 8.31
C THR A 15 3.78 4.04 7.14
N SER A 16 3.47 2.75 7.23
CA SER A 16 3.56 1.83 6.10
C SER A 16 2.26 1.79 5.27
N LEU A 17 1.22 2.52 5.70
CA LEU A 17 0.02 2.73 4.90
C LEU A 17 0.31 3.58 3.66
N PHE A 18 -0.71 3.73 2.83
CA PHE A 18 -0.62 4.43 1.56
C PHE A 18 -1.98 5.05 1.18
N PRO A 19 -1.98 6.17 0.44
CA PRO A 19 -3.18 6.74 -0.15
C PRO A 19 -3.83 5.74 -1.10
N ARG A 20 -5.16 5.76 -1.17
CA ARG A 20 -5.92 4.89 -2.07
C ARG A 20 -6.18 5.58 -3.40
N VAL A 21 -6.38 4.81 -4.46
CA VAL A 21 -6.94 5.32 -5.71
C VAL A 21 -8.45 5.14 -5.68
N VAL A 22 -9.18 6.19 -6.06
CA VAL A 22 -10.65 6.17 -6.18
C VAL A 22 -11.07 5.04 -7.14
N GLY A 23 -12.21 4.41 -6.84
CA GLY A 23 -12.70 3.26 -7.60
C GLY A 23 -11.94 1.94 -7.36
N GLY A 24 -10.95 1.94 -6.47
CA GLY A 24 -10.21 0.73 -6.10
C GLY A 24 -9.23 0.24 -7.17
N LEU A 25 -8.87 1.10 -8.13
CA LEU A 25 -7.72 0.86 -9.00
C LEU A 25 -6.48 0.62 -8.12
N GLY A 26 -5.60 -0.29 -8.53
CA GLY A 26 -4.43 -0.64 -7.72
C GLY A 26 -4.70 -1.63 -6.61
N SER A 27 -5.96 -2.04 -6.39
CA SER A 27 -6.35 -2.74 -5.16
C SER A 27 -7.03 -4.09 -5.39
N PRO A 28 -6.97 -4.99 -4.38
CA PRO A 28 -7.77 -6.21 -4.35
C PRO A 28 -9.29 -6.00 -4.50
N ILE A 29 -9.81 -4.85 -4.08
CA ILE A 29 -11.23 -4.51 -4.24
C ILE A 29 -11.56 -4.32 -5.71
N GLY A 30 -10.75 -3.52 -6.42
CA GLY A 30 -10.92 -3.31 -7.86
C GLY A 30 -10.75 -4.59 -8.66
N LEU A 31 -9.77 -5.43 -8.31
CA LEU A 31 -9.56 -6.74 -8.94
C LEU A 31 -10.79 -7.65 -8.78
N HIS A 32 -11.35 -7.74 -7.56
CA HIS A 32 -12.55 -8.52 -7.32
C HIS A 32 -13.74 -7.99 -8.12
N GLN A 33 -13.95 -6.67 -8.13
CA GLN A 33 -15.06 -6.05 -8.86
C GLN A 33 -14.93 -6.23 -10.37
N TRP A 34 -13.71 -6.15 -10.91
CA TRP A 34 -13.46 -6.46 -12.31
C TRP A 34 -13.81 -7.91 -12.66
N TYR A 35 -13.38 -8.88 -11.84
CA TYR A 35 -13.59 -10.31 -12.14
C TYR A 35 -15.04 -10.78 -11.91
N PHE A 36 -15.67 -10.34 -10.81
CA PHE A 36 -16.99 -10.82 -10.39
C PHE A 36 -18.14 -9.83 -10.71
N GLY A 37 -17.83 -8.63 -11.21
CA GLY A 37 -18.81 -7.58 -11.47
C GLY A 37 -19.43 -6.95 -10.22
N THR A 38 -18.98 -7.33 -9.02
CA THR A 38 -19.51 -6.82 -7.73
C THR A 38 -18.37 -6.57 -6.74
N PRO A 39 -18.50 -5.59 -5.83
CA PRO A 39 -17.53 -5.40 -4.74
C PRO A 39 -17.39 -6.66 -3.88
N PRO A 40 -16.20 -6.92 -3.29
CA PRO A 40 -16.02 -8.07 -2.42
C PRO A 40 -16.90 -7.95 -1.17
N PRO A 41 -17.48 -9.06 -0.67
CA PRO A 41 -18.33 -9.04 0.52
C PRO A 41 -17.58 -8.62 1.79
N GLY A 42 -16.25 -8.75 1.81
CA GLY A 42 -15.39 -8.31 2.90
C GLY A 42 -15.11 -6.81 2.95
N GLY A 43 -15.53 -6.04 1.94
CA GLY A 43 -15.30 -4.59 1.89
C GLY A 43 -13.83 -4.22 2.11
N ALA A 44 -13.56 -3.27 3.01
CA ALA A 44 -12.21 -2.82 3.32
C ALA A 44 -11.31 -3.93 3.91
N ALA A 45 -11.86 -4.96 4.56
CA ALA A 45 -11.06 -6.07 5.09
C ALA A 45 -10.35 -6.87 3.96
N THR A 46 -10.86 -6.81 2.74
CA THR A 46 -10.21 -7.39 1.55
C THR A 46 -8.85 -6.75 1.28
N LEU A 47 -8.65 -5.45 1.58
CA LEU A 47 -7.37 -4.76 1.42
C LEU A 47 -6.28 -5.32 2.34
N LEU A 48 -6.67 -5.79 3.53
CA LEU A 48 -5.74 -6.38 4.49
C LEU A 48 -5.50 -7.86 4.22
N SER A 49 -6.51 -8.57 3.74
CA SER A 49 -6.46 -10.04 3.66
C SER A 49 -5.75 -10.53 2.40
N VAL A 50 -5.99 -9.88 1.27
CA VAL A 50 -5.50 -10.37 -0.04
C VAL A 50 -3.97 -10.28 -0.18
N PRO A 51 -3.28 -9.20 0.23
CA PRO A 51 -1.82 -9.14 0.15
C PRO A 51 -1.13 -10.25 0.95
N ASN A 52 -1.63 -10.56 2.14
CA ASN A 52 -1.11 -11.65 2.97
C ASN A 52 -1.30 -13.03 2.30
N LEU A 53 -2.45 -13.23 1.65
CA LEU A 53 -2.71 -14.45 0.87
C LEU A 53 -1.81 -14.53 -0.36
N GLN A 54 -1.53 -13.40 -1.03
CA GLN A 54 -0.62 -13.36 -2.17
C GLN A 54 0.80 -13.79 -1.78
N VAL A 55 1.32 -13.29 -0.67
CA VAL A 55 2.62 -13.72 -0.11
C VAL A 55 2.60 -15.22 0.20
N LEU A 56 1.58 -15.69 0.92
CA LEU A 56 1.45 -17.11 1.28
C LEU A 56 1.41 -18.02 0.05
N PHE A 57 0.51 -17.74 -0.90
CA PHE A 57 0.35 -18.59 -2.08
C PHE A 57 1.55 -18.49 -3.02
N GLY A 58 2.17 -17.32 -3.17
CA GLY A 58 3.40 -17.16 -3.96
C GLY A 58 4.54 -18.01 -3.40
N ALA A 59 4.76 -17.96 -2.08
CA ALA A 59 5.78 -18.76 -1.41
C ALA A 59 5.48 -20.27 -1.47
N LEU A 60 4.23 -20.69 -1.31
CA LEU A 60 3.82 -22.09 -1.47
C LEU A 60 4.08 -22.61 -2.89
N GLN A 61 3.74 -21.79 -3.91
CA GLN A 61 3.99 -22.14 -5.31
C GLN A 61 5.48 -22.24 -5.62
N GLY A 62 6.29 -21.29 -5.13
CA GLY A 62 7.73 -21.28 -5.35
C GLY A 62 8.48 -22.40 -4.59
N ALA A 63 8.05 -22.74 -3.38
CA ALA A 63 8.63 -23.85 -2.61
C ALA A 63 8.36 -25.22 -3.27
N GLY A 64 7.22 -25.35 -3.95
CA GLY A 64 6.83 -26.55 -4.67
C GLY A 64 6.36 -27.70 -3.76
N PRO A 65 6.27 -28.94 -4.28
CA PRO A 65 5.63 -30.06 -3.59
C PRO A 65 6.42 -30.60 -2.38
N ASP A 66 7.70 -30.27 -2.26
CA ASP A 66 8.55 -30.64 -1.12
C ASP A 66 8.53 -29.52 -0.07
N LEU A 67 7.35 -29.16 0.43
CA LEU A 67 7.17 -28.00 1.30
C LEU A 67 7.79 -28.23 2.68
N THR A 68 8.77 -27.40 3.03
CA THR A 68 9.28 -27.25 4.40
C THR A 68 9.29 -25.78 4.81
N ALA A 69 9.42 -25.51 6.11
CA ALA A 69 9.54 -24.13 6.61
C ALA A 69 10.78 -23.42 6.03
N GLU A 70 11.89 -24.14 5.87
CA GLU A 70 13.13 -23.63 5.29
C GLU A 70 12.94 -23.30 3.81
N ARG A 71 12.33 -24.18 3.02
CA ARG A 71 12.05 -23.90 1.60
C ARG A 71 11.07 -22.75 1.42
N PHE A 72 10.07 -22.62 2.29
CA PHE A 72 9.15 -21.49 2.29
C PHE A 72 9.90 -20.17 2.53
N ARG A 73 10.73 -20.11 3.58
CA ARG A 73 11.59 -18.96 3.89
C ARG A 73 12.54 -18.64 2.74
N ASP A 74 13.28 -19.64 2.25
CA ASP A 74 14.31 -19.46 1.22
C ASP A 74 13.68 -18.98 -0.10
N THR A 75 12.46 -19.43 -0.41
CA THR A 75 11.68 -18.92 -1.54
C THR A 75 11.38 -17.43 -1.37
N LEU A 76 10.84 -17.02 -0.22
CA LEU A 76 10.58 -15.60 0.06
C LEU A 76 11.87 -14.76 -0.01
N PHE A 77 12.95 -15.27 0.59
CA PHE A 77 14.24 -14.59 0.62
C PHE A 77 14.91 -14.50 -0.76
N ALA A 78 14.53 -15.35 -1.71
CA ALA A 78 15.02 -15.32 -3.09
C ALA A 78 14.14 -14.51 -4.04
N SER A 79 12.93 -14.10 -3.63
CA SER A 79 12.01 -13.30 -4.45
C SER A 79 12.64 -11.97 -4.90
N PRO A 80 12.24 -11.38 -6.03
CA PRO A 80 12.66 -10.03 -6.38
C PRO A 80 12.19 -9.01 -5.33
N ILE A 81 12.87 -7.87 -5.24
CA ILE A 81 12.34 -6.70 -4.55
C ILE A 81 11.19 -6.17 -5.39
N LEU A 82 10.07 -5.88 -4.75
CA LEU A 82 8.95 -5.18 -5.37
C LEU A 82 9.12 -3.71 -5.02
N ASP A 83 9.42 -2.89 -6.03
CA ASP A 83 9.69 -1.47 -5.84
C ASP A 83 8.46 -0.74 -5.27
N SER A 84 8.72 0.30 -4.48
CA SER A 84 7.66 1.15 -3.94
C SER A 84 7.06 2.08 -4.99
N SER A 85 5.90 2.61 -4.61
CA SER A 85 5.11 3.55 -5.38
C SER A 85 4.28 4.37 -4.38
N PRO A 86 3.76 5.55 -4.73
CA PRO A 86 2.94 6.31 -3.78
C PRO A 86 1.73 5.54 -3.22
N ILE A 87 1.28 4.49 -3.90
CA ILE A 87 0.11 3.68 -3.51
C ILE A 87 0.49 2.26 -3.05
N ALA A 88 1.78 1.95 -2.93
CA ALA A 88 2.25 0.63 -2.50
C ALA A 88 3.65 0.71 -1.84
N PRO A 89 3.86 0.06 -0.68
CA PRO A 89 5.18 -0.01 -0.07
C PRO A 89 6.14 -0.85 -0.92
N GLN A 90 7.44 -0.62 -0.75
CA GLN A 90 8.47 -1.55 -1.21
C GLN A 90 8.36 -2.82 -0.37
N VAL A 91 8.41 -3.96 -1.06
CA VAL A 91 8.30 -5.27 -0.43
C VAL A 91 9.50 -6.15 -0.77
N SER A 92 10.20 -6.62 0.26
CA SER A 92 11.28 -7.61 0.11
C SER A 92 11.33 -8.57 1.29
N PHE A 93 12.21 -9.57 1.27
CA PHE A 93 12.44 -10.43 2.43
C PHE A 93 13.93 -10.77 2.54
N GLY A 94 14.35 -11.06 3.77
CA GLY A 94 15.70 -11.47 4.09
C GLY A 94 16.70 -10.32 4.14
N ASN A 95 17.95 -10.61 3.80
CA ASN A 95 19.04 -9.65 3.91
C ASN A 95 19.19 -8.85 2.61
N ARG A 96 18.47 -7.72 2.51
CA ARG A 96 18.52 -6.82 1.34
C ARG A 96 19.34 -5.55 1.55
N GLY A 97 19.80 -5.29 2.78
CA GLY A 97 20.61 -4.13 3.13
C GLY A 97 19.83 -2.90 3.59
N PHE A 98 18.49 -2.99 3.65
CA PHE A 98 17.64 -1.93 4.20
C PHE A 98 17.60 -1.93 5.73
N PHE A 99 17.72 -3.12 6.34
CA PHE A 99 17.70 -3.32 7.79
C PHE A 99 18.97 -4.04 8.28
N PRO A 100 19.37 -3.86 9.56
CA PRO A 100 20.57 -4.51 10.11
C PRO A 100 20.40 -6.04 10.26
N ASP A 101 19.18 -6.50 10.48
CA ASP A 101 18.82 -7.91 10.64
C ASP A 101 18.01 -8.39 9.43
N SER A 102 17.88 -9.71 9.28
CA SER A 102 17.05 -10.31 8.23
C SER A 102 15.60 -9.86 8.36
N ASP A 103 15.03 -9.37 7.27
CA ASP A 103 13.64 -8.94 7.24
C ASP A 103 12.68 -10.14 7.05
N TYR A 104 11.73 -10.26 7.98
CA TYR A 104 10.62 -11.22 7.94
C TYR A 104 9.24 -10.53 7.90
N VAL A 105 9.21 -9.20 7.93
CA VAL A 105 8.00 -8.36 7.99
C VAL A 105 7.62 -7.81 6.61
N ALA A 106 8.60 -7.73 5.72
CA ALA A 106 8.51 -7.44 4.30
C ALA A 106 8.43 -5.99 3.87
N LEU A 107 7.94 -5.09 4.73
CA LEU A 107 7.75 -3.69 4.40
C LEU A 107 9.04 -2.91 4.65
N ASP A 108 9.65 -2.39 3.58
CA ASP A 108 10.99 -1.80 3.66
C ASP A 108 10.98 -0.29 3.94
N ASP A 109 9.93 0.41 3.52
CA ASP A 109 9.87 1.87 3.45
C ASP A 109 8.58 2.43 4.07
N MET A 110 8.61 3.73 4.39
CA MET A 110 7.48 4.42 5.01
C MET A 110 7.20 5.75 4.33
N THR A 111 5.97 6.22 4.47
CA THR A 111 5.51 7.55 4.04
C THR A 111 5.12 8.37 5.26
N GLU A 112 5.12 9.69 5.13
CA GLU A 112 4.71 10.60 6.19
C GLU A 112 3.22 10.93 6.07
N ILE A 113 2.52 10.91 7.21
CA ILE A 113 1.12 11.30 7.29
C ILE A 113 0.87 12.36 8.35
N SER A 114 -0.18 13.16 8.12
CA SER A 114 -0.76 14.07 9.10
C SER A 114 -2.29 13.93 9.10
N TRP A 115 -2.90 14.09 10.26
CA TRP A 115 -4.36 14.14 10.36
C TRP A 115 -4.88 15.52 9.99
N ASP A 116 -5.78 15.57 9.01
CA ASP A 116 -6.47 16.79 8.61
C ASP A 116 -7.93 16.69 9.08
N PRO A 117 -8.36 17.48 10.08
CA PRO A 117 -9.70 17.39 10.65
C PRO A 117 -10.77 17.95 9.72
N ASP A 118 -10.42 18.71 8.67
CA ASP A 118 -11.38 19.43 7.85
C ASP A 118 -11.77 18.72 6.55
N VAL A 119 -11.01 17.69 6.16
CA VAL A 119 -11.30 16.90 4.96
C VAL A 119 -12.52 16.01 5.14
N ILE A 120 -13.19 15.70 4.03
CA ILE A 120 -14.14 14.60 3.96
C ILE A 120 -13.41 13.42 3.31
N ALA A 121 -13.33 12.30 4.03
CA ALA A 121 -12.66 11.10 3.56
C ALA A 121 -13.40 9.84 4.03
N PRO A 122 -13.14 8.66 3.46
CA PRO A 122 -13.61 7.39 4.02
C PRO A 122 -12.73 6.94 5.18
N ASP A 123 -13.34 6.40 6.24
CA ASP A 123 -12.62 5.71 7.32
C ASP A 123 -12.12 4.31 6.88
N GLU A 124 -11.57 3.53 7.81
CA GLU A 124 -11.10 2.16 7.56
C GLU A 124 -12.24 1.21 7.17
N GLY A 125 -13.50 1.55 7.47
CA GLY A 125 -14.70 0.82 7.05
C GLY A 125 -15.27 1.29 5.70
N GLY A 126 -14.71 2.35 5.11
CA GLY A 126 -15.21 2.96 3.88
C GLY A 126 -16.35 3.97 4.10
N VAL A 127 -16.58 4.42 5.34
CA VAL A 127 -17.65 5.38 5.66
C VAL A 127 -17.13 6.82 5.56
N GLU A 128 -17.76 7.60 4.69
CA GLU A 128 -17.45 9.03 4.51
C GLU A 128 -17.72 9.84 5.79
N GLY A 129 -16.85 10.78 6.07
CA GLY A 129 -17.01 11.70 7.19
C GLY A 129 -15.86 12.68 7.34
N LYS A 130 -16.05 13.64 8.25
CA LYS A 130 -15.09 14.69 8.53
C LYS A 130 -13.85 14.15 9.26
N GLY A 131 -12.68 14.58 8.81
CA GLY A 131 -11.37 14.14 9.31
C GLY A 131 -10.82 12.94 8.53
N GLY A 132 -9.55 13.02 8.15
CA GLY A 132 -8.85 11.96 7.42
C GLY A 132 -7.33 12.12 7.44
N TRP A 133 -6.63 11.06 7.03
CA TRP A 133 -5.19 11.09 6.87
C TRP A 133 -4.80 11.72 5.53
N ARG A 134 -3.87 12.67 5.58
CA ARG A 134 -3.17 13.22 4.43
C ARG A 134 -1.76 12.65 4.41
N PHE A 135 -1.30 12.22 3.24
CA PHE A 135 0.03 11.69 2.98
C PHE A 135 0.89 12.81 2.38
N SER A 136 1.96 13.21 3.07
CA SER A 136 2.85 14.30 2.64
C SER A 136 3.48 14.02 1.27
N ASP A 137 3.85 15.07 0.55
CA ASP A 137 4.62 15.00 -0.71
C ASP A 137 4.04 14.00 -1.74
N GLY A 138 2.73 14.01 -1.90
CA GLY A 138 2.02 13.11 -2.80
C GLY A 138 2.18 11.62 -2.43
N GLY A 139 2.42 11.31 -1.16
CA GLY A 139 2.67 9.94 -0.70
C GLY A 139 4.07 9.41 -1.01
N ALA A 140 5.06 10.30 -1.15
CA ALA A 140 6.46 9.91 -1.24
C ALA A 140 6.84 8.94 -0.12
N ARG A 141 7.71 7.98 -0.44
CA ARG A 141 8.12 6.90 0.47
C ARG A 141 9.64 6.86 0.58
N TYR A 142 10.12 6.56 1.78
CA TYR A 142 11.53 6.66 2.14
C TYR A 142 12.01 5.38 2.81
N LEU A 143 13.12 4.82 2.32
CA LEU A 143 13.83 3.73 3.00
C LEU A 143 14.55 4.26 4.26
N PRO A 144 15.01 3.36 5.15
CA PRO A 144 15.89 3.72 6.25
C PRO A 144 17.12 4.51 5.76
N GLY A 145 17.26 5.74 6.25
CA GLY A 145 18.35 6.64 5.86
C GLY A 145 18.09 7.53 4.64
N GLU A 146 16.92 7.41 3.99
CA GLU A 146 16.53 8.25 2.84
C GLU A 146 15.57 9.38 3.21
N TRP A 147 15.15 9.46 4.47
CA TRP A 147 14.30 10.55 4.94
C TRP A 147 14.99 11.91 4.73
N PRO A 148 14.28 12.92 4.19
CA PRO A 148 14.85 14.24 3.96
C PRO A 148 15.41 14.86 5.25
N GLU A 149 16.55 15.54 5.15
CA GLU A 149 17.11 16.34 6.25
C GLU A 149 16.49 17.75 6.34
N GLU A 150 15.73 18.14 5.31
CA GLU A 150 15.03 19.42 5.27
C GLU A 150 13.83 19.43 6.22
N GLU A 151 13.27 20.62 6.48
CA GLU A 151 12.07 20.73 7.31
C GLU A 151 10.94 19.93 6.65
N PRO A 152 10.30 18.99 7.36
CA PRO A 152 9.33 18.13 6.73
C PRO A 152 8.06 18.94 6.42
N HIS A 153 7.44 18.65 5.26
CA HIS A 153 6.22 19.34 4.82
C HIS A 153 4.95 18.84 5.53
N VAL A 154 5.09 18.32 6.76
CA VAL A 154 3.97 17.88 7.60
C VAL A 154 2.98 19.03 7.73
N PHE A 155 1.70 18.75 7.56
CA PHE A 155 0.60 19.73 7.62
C PHE A 155 0.56 20.76 6.48
N ASP A 156 1.44 20.66 5.47
CA ASP A 156 1.27 21.44 4.24
C ASP A 156 0.20 20.75 3.36
N PRO A 157 -1.00 21.34 3.21
CA PRO A 157 -2.05 20.74 2.40
C PRO A 157 -1.72 20.76 0.90
N ASP A 158 -0.80 21.60 0.44
CA ASP A 158 -0.47 21.77 -0.98
C ASP A 158 0.45 20.66 -1.48
N THR A 159 1.23 20.03 -0.59
CA THR A 159 2.11 18.90 -0.94
C THR A 159 1.41 17.55 -0.75
N GLY A 160 0.45 17.46 0.17
CA GLY A 160 -0.11 16.18 0.57
C GLY A 160 -1.38 15.73 -0.17
N VAL A 161 -1.58 14.41 -0.25
CA VAL A 161 -2.73 13.76 -0.89
C VAL A 161 -3.55 12.96 0.12
N ILE A 162 -4.88 12.89 -0.02
CA ILE A 162 -5.75 12.02 0.80
C ILE A 162 -5.99 10.70 0.07
N ASN A 163 -6.46 10.81 -1.17
CA ASN A 163 -6.63 9.74 -2.14
C ASN A 163 -6.27 10.30 -3.51
N PHE A 164 -5.88 9.42 -4.43
CA PHE A 164 -5.71 9.78 -5.82
C PHE A 164 -7.00 9.53 -6.61
N GLU A 165 -7.40 10.47 -7.46
CA GLU A 165 -8.53 10.30 -8.38
C GLU A 165 -8.19 9.33 -9.53
N GLU A 166 -6.93 9.35 -9.96
CA GLU A 166 -6.39 8.50 -11.02
C GLU A 166 -5.14 7.78 -10.53
N PHE A 167 -4.70 6.76 -11.27
CA PHE A 167 -3.44 6.09 -10.93
C PHE A 167 -2.28 7.09 -11.08
N PRO A 168 -1.47 7.35 -10.04
CA PRO A 168 -0.42 8.36 -10.12
C PRO A 168 0.63 7.92 -11.14
N GLU A 169 1.13 8.85 -11.96
CA GLU A 169 2.12 8.55 -13.02
C GLU A 169 3.41 7.92 -12.49
N THR A 170 3.75 8.22 -11.24
CA THR A 170 4.91 7.69 -10.52
C THR A 170 4.67 6.31 -9.92
N ALA A 171 3.43 5.81 -9.91
CA ALA A 171 3.20 4.43 -9.50
C ALA A 171 3.63 3.48 -10.63
N VAL A 172 4.63 2.65 -10.35
CA VAL A 172 5.06 1.59 -11.26
C VAL A 172 4.04 0.48 -11.21
N GLU A 173 3.43 0.17 -12.36
CA GLU A 173 2.59 -1.02 -12.44
C GLU A 173 3.43 -2.27 -12.30
N PRO A 174 2.95 -3.21 -11.49
CA PRO A 174 3.80 -4.30 -11.14
C PRO A 174 3.67 -5.31 -12.35
N SER A 175 4.81 -5.61 -13.01
CA SER A 175 4.95 -6.37 -14.27
C SER A 175 4.11 -7.66 -14.35
N ALA A 176 3.60 -7.95 -15.55
CA ALA A 176 2.67 -9.07 -15.78
C ALA A 176 3.24 -10.47 -15.46
N ASP A 177 4.57 -10.64 -15.47
CA ASP A 177 5.23 -11.95 -15.32
C ASP A 177 5.16 -12.52 -13.90
N TRP A 178 4.76 -11.70 -12.93
CA TRP A 178 4.67 -12.07 -11.52
C TRP A 178 3.30 -11.67 -10.94
N ALA A 179 2.27 -11.74 -11.79
CA ALA A 179 0.88 -11.55 -11.46
C ALA A 179 0.30 -12.69 -10.60
N PRO A 180 0.65 -12.73 -9.30
CA PRO A 180 -0.42 -12.77 -8.30
C PRO A 180 -0.63 -11.44 -7.60
N ILE A 181 0.25 -10.44 -7.78
CA ILE A 181 0.19 -9.17 -7.04
C ILE A 181 -0.83 -8.26 -7.71
N ALA A 182 -1.79 -7.79 -6.91
CA ALA A 182 -2.96 -7.07 -7.40
C ALA A 182 -2.58 -5.69 -7.92
N GLY A 183 -2.25 -5.58 -9.20
CA GLY A 183 -2.20 -4.31 -9.92
C GLY A 183 -3.22 -4.32 -11.07
N PRO A 184 -3.96 -3.23 -11.32
CA PRO A 184 -4.61 -2.99 -12.60
C PRO A 184 -3.52 -2.86 -13.67
N ARG A 185 -3.93 -3.04 -14.93
CA ARG A 185 -3.05 -2.94 -16.09
C ARG A 185 -3.33 -1.63 -16.83
N GLN A 186 -2.27 -0.93 -17.22
CA GLN A 186 -2.32 0.32 -17.93
C GLN A 186 -2.93 0.03 -19.29
N GLY A 187 -4.05 0.68 -19.61
CA GLY A 187 -4.78 0.45 -20.86
C GLY A 187 -5.92 -0.57 -20.82
N MET A 188 -6.30 -1.09 -19.66
CA MET A 188 -7.62 -1.72 -19.47
C MET A 188 -8.48 -0.82 -18.58
N THR A 189 -9.20 0.10 -19.21
CA THR A 189 -10.22 0.92 -18.53
C THR A 189 -11.30 0.02 -17.93
N LEU A 190 -11.69 0.31 -16.70
CA LEU A 190 -12.93 -0.19 -16.11
C LEU A 190 -14.10 0.28 -16.99
N GLY A 191 -14.70 -0.61 -17.78
CA GLY A 191 -16.00 -0.36 -18.41
C GLY A 191 -16.11 -0.39 -19.94
N GLU A 192 -15.20 -1.05 -20.68
CA GLU A 192 -15.50 -1.42 -22.08
C GLU A 192 -15.59 -2.94 -22.24
N GLY A 193 -16.81 -3.44 -22.04
CA GLY A 193 -17.28 -4.77 -22.38
C GLY A 193 -18.76 -4.72 -22.74
#